data_AF-A0A2T6J957-F1
#
_entry.id   AF-A0A2T6J957-F1
#
_cell.length_a   1.000
_cell.length_b   1.000
_cell.length_c   1.000
_cell.angle_alpha   90.00
_cell.angle_beta   90.00
_cell.angle_gamma   90.00
#
_symmetry.space_group_name_H-M   'P 1'
#
loop_
_entity.id
_entity.type
_entity.pdbx_description
1 polymer ?
#
loop_
_entity_poly.entity_id
_entity_poly.type
_entity_poly.pdbx_seq_one_letter_code
_entity_poly.pdbx_strand_id
1 'polypeptide(L)'
;MPAQPPVPPTVVWLHPEAPAKPAEGAPCNGCGLCCLAEPCPLGVLVSRRRRGACAALRWDNADQRYWCGMVADPAGVTGITHPWAVRAMSALARRWIASGIGCDARLDAQAMPPDGR
;
A
#
# COMPACT_ATOMS: atom_id res chain seq x y z
N MET A 1 -27.09 16.87 -2.00
CA MET A 1 -26.32 15.61 -2.15
C MET A 1 -26.42 14.86 -0.83
N PRO A 2 -26.82 13.59 -0.78
CA PRO A 2 -26.99 12.89 0.49
C PRO A 2 -25.63 12.80 1.20
N ALA A 3 -25.58 13.26 2.45
CA ALA A 3 -24.41 13.10 3.31
C ALA A 3 -24.14 11.60 3.47
N GLN A 4 -22.93 11.17 3.11
CA GLN A 4 -22.52 9.77 3.25
C GLN A 4 -22.52 9.41 4.74
N PRO A 5 -23.15 8.30 5.17
CA PRO A 5 -23.13 7.92 6.57
C PRO A 5 -21.68 7.76 7.07
N PRO A 6 -21.39 8.13 8.33
CA PRO A 6 -20.03 8.09 8.85
C PRO A 6 -19.52 6.64 8.80
N VAL A 7 -18.47 6.42 8.00
CA VAL A 7 -17.77 5.15 7.93
C VAL A 7 -16.94 5.01 9.20
N PRO A 8 -16.99 3.88 9.93
CA PRO A 8 -16.19 3.70 11.13
C PRO A 8 -14.68 3.85 10.80
N PRO A 9 -13.92 4.61 11.61
CA PRO A 9 -12.50 4.82 11.37
C PRO A 9 -11.73 3.50 11.47
N THR A 10 -10.79 3.28 10.56
CA THR A 10 -9.89 2.13 10.60
C THR A 10 -8.56 2.55 11.17
N VAL A 11 -8.14 1.89 12.26
CA VAL A 11 -6.83 2.14 12.87
C VAL A 11 -5.77 1.36 12.10
N VAL A 12 -4.76 2.09 11.62
CA VAL A 12 -3.57 1.52 10.95
C VAL A 12 -2.31 2.00 11.64
N TRP A 13 -1.29 1.16 11.64
CA TRP A 13 0.01 1.48 12.22
C TRP A 13 0.99 1.85 11.11
N LEU A 14 1.32 3.13 11.02
CA LEU A 14 2.32 3.67 10.10
C LEU A 14 3.65 3.84 10.81
N HIS A 15 4.75 3.59 10.10
CA HIS A 15 6.07 3.91 10.58
C HIS A 15 6.20 5.44 10.71
N PRO A 16 6.77 5.97 11.80
CA PRO A 16 6.85 7.42 12.03
C PRO A 16 7.67 8.16 10.97
N GLU A 17 8.61 7.46 10.35
CA GLU A 17 9.48 7.99 9.29
C GLU A 17 8.87 7.86 7.89
N ALA A 18 7.69 7.25 7.77
CA ALA A 18 7.03 7.09 6.47
C ALA A 18 6.68 8.46 5.89
N PRO A 19 6.84 8.67 4.58
CA PRO A 19 6.49 9.93 3.97
C PRO A 19 4.98 10.17 4.08
N ALA A 20 4.59 11.43 4.23
CA ALA A 20 3.18 11.81 4.20
C ALA A 20 2.52 11.34 2.89
N LYS A 21 1.21 11.08 2.97
CA LYS A 21 0.42 10.73 1.78
C LYS A 21 0.58 11.84 0.73
N PRO A 22 0.89 11.49 -0.53
CA PRO A 22 1.01 12.47 -1.59
C PRO A 22 -0.38 13.03 -1.96
N ALA A 23 -0.41 14.17 -2.63
CA ALA A 23 -1.65 14.72 -3.15
C ALA A 23 -2.35 13.75 -4.13
N GLU A 24 -3.67 13.84 -4.25
CA GLU A 24 -4.40 13.06 -5.25
C GLU A 24 -3.85 13.33 -6.65
N GLY A 25 -3.63 12.27 -7.43
CA GLY A 25 -3.01 12.33 -8.75
C GLY A 25 -1.48 12.42 -8.77
N ALA A 26 -0.81 12.70 -7.63
CA ALA A 26 0.65 12.67 -7.55
C ALA A 26 1.18 11.22 -7.49
N PRO A 27 2.41 10.94 -7.95
CA PRO A 27 2.94 9.59 -8.00
C PRO A 27 3.03 8.96 -6.61
N CYS A 28 2.76 7.65 -6.52
CA CYS A 28 2.89 6.91 -5.27
C CYS A 28 4.33 7.00 -4.75
N ASN A 29 4.47 7.58 -3.55
CA ASN A 29 5.75 7.77 -2.87
C ASN A 29 6.06 6.66 -1.85
N GLY A 30 5.23 5.63 -1.75
CA GLY A 30 5.41 4.58 -0.74
C GLY A 30 5.02 4.99 0.69
N CYS A 31 4.04 5.89 0.88
CA CYS A 31 3.51 6.21 2.21
C CYS A 31 2.90 5.01 2.96
N GLY A 32 2.48 3.95 2.25
CA GLY A 32 1.92 2.73 2.84
C GLY A 32 0.48 2.84 3.37
N LEU A 33 -0.12 4.03 3.42
CA LEU A 33 -1.44 4.27 4.00
C LEU A 33 -2.54 3.38 3.38
N CYS A 34 -2.70 3.40 2.05
CA CYS A 34 -3.71 2.58 1.37
C CYS A 34 -3.43 1.08 1.56
N CYS A 35 -2.17 0.66 1.44
CA CYS A 35 -1.77 -0.74 1.59
C CYS A 35 -1.96 -1.30 3.01
N LEU A 36 -1.90 -0.44 4.03
CA LEU A 36 -2.13 -0.80 5.44
C LEU A 36 -3.63 -0.85 5.77
N ALA A 37 -4.42 0.06 5.18
CA ALA A 37 -5.86 0.09 5.35
C ALA A 37 -6.53 -1.12 4.68
N GLU A 38 -6.21 -1.37 3.42
CA GLU A 38 -6.75 -2.48 2.67
C GLU A 38 -5.80 -3.02 1.58
N PRO A 39 -5.87 -4.32 1.27
CA PRO A 39 -5.08 -4.88 0.20
C PRO A 39 -5.68 -4.48 -1.16
N CYS A 40 -4.83 -4.01 -2.08
CA CYS A 40 -5.22 -3.79 -3.48
C CYS A 40 -5.64 -5.13 -4.15
N PRO A 41 -6.29 -5.13 -5.33
CA PRO A 41 -6.73 -6.37 -6.00
C PRO A 41 -5.60 -7.40 -6.18
N LEU A 42 -4.38 -6.94 -6.46
CA LEU A 42 -3.19 -7.79 -6.50
C LEU A 42 -2.83 -8.34 -5.11
N GLY A 43 -2.89 -7.50 -4.07
CA GLY A 43 -2.68 -7.89 -2.68
C GLY A 43 -3.71 -8.92 -2.21
N VAL A 44 -4.97 -8.83 -2.65
CA VAL A 44 -6.01 -9.84 -2.39
C VAL A 44 -5.64 -11.17 -3.06
N LEU A 45 -5.17 -11.14 -4.31
CA LEU A 45 -4.77 -12.36 -5.04
C LEU A 45 -3.62 -13.08 -4.33
N VAL A 46 -2.64 -12.32 -3.85
CA VAL A 46 -1.43 -12.84 -3.21
C VAL A 46 -1.67 -13.25 -1.76
N SER A 47 -2.33 -12.40 -0.97
CA SER A 47 -2.52 -12.63 0.47
C SER A 47 -3.78 -13.43 0.81
N ARG A 48 -4.72 -13.54 -0.14
CA ARG A 48 -6.09 -14.05 0.04
C ARG A 48 -6.88 -13.32 1.13
N ARG A 49 -6.45 -12.12 1.53
CA ARG A 49 -7.14 -11.25 2.50
C ARG A 49 -7.85 -10.12 1.76
N ARG A 50 -9.04 -9.76 2.21
CA ARG A 50 -9.83 -8.63 1.68
C ARG A 50 -9.84 -7.40 2.58
N ARG A 51 -9.26 -7.48 3.78
CA ARG A 51 -9.25 -6.41 4.78
C ARG A 51 -7.92 -6.41 5.54
N GLY A 52 -7.52 -5.24 6.03
CA GLY A 52 -6.29 -5.02 6.79
C GLY A 52 -5.04 -4.91 5.92
N ALA A 53 -3.88 -4.89 6.58
CA ALA A 53 -2.61 -4.67 5.90
C ALA A 53 -2.28 -5.77 4.87
N CYS A 54 -1.83 -5.33 3.70
CA CYS A 54 -1.37 -6.21 2.62
C CYS A 54 -0.17 -7.05 3.07
N ALA A 55 -0.24 -8.38 2.90
CA ALA A 55 0.86 -9.28 3.28
C ALA A 55 2.15 -9.08 2.47
N ALA A 56 2.06 -8.47 1.28
CA ALA A 56 3.20 -8.14 0.44
C ALA A 56 3.84 -6.79 0.81
N LEU A 57 3.25 -5.98 1.69
CA LEU A 57 3.83 -4.70 2.08
C LEU A 57 5.12 -4.93 2.87
N ARG A 58 6.18 -4.19 2.53
CA ARG A 58 7.48 -4.23 3.20
C ARG A 58 7.94 -2.82 3.53
N TRP A 59 8.47 -2.64 4.73
CA TRP A 59 9.16 -1.41 5.11
C TRP A 59 10.60 -1.47 4.62
N ASP A 60 11.07 -0.40 4.00
CA ASP A 60 12.46 -0.22 3.63
C ASP A 60 13.08 0.87 4.50
N ASN A 61 14.05 0.47 5.31
CA ASN A 61 14.78 1.37 6.20
C ASN A 61 15.75 2.29 5.44
N ALA A 62 16.24 1.89 4.27
CA ALA A 62 17.21 2.69 3.52
C ALA A 62 16.56 3.94 2.95
N ASP A 63 15.40 3.76 2.32
CA ASP A 63 14.65 4.87 1.73
C ASP A 63 13.57 5.45 2.67
N GLN A 64 13.37 4.87 3.86
CA GLN A 64 12.33 5.22 4.84
C GLN A 64 10.92 5.21 4.23
N ARG A 65 10.61 4.20 3.41
CA ARG A 65 9.35 4.10 2.66
C ARG A 65 8.82 2.68 2.64
N TYR A 66 7.53 2.54 2.39
CA TYR A 66 6.92 1.26 2.14
C TYR A 66 6.99 0.87 0.66
N TRP A 67 7.38 -0.36 0.42
CA TRP A 67 7.44 -0.97 -0.90
C TRP A 67 6.43 -2.11 -1.02
N CYS A 68 5.86 -2.24 -2.22
CA CYS A 68 5.10 -3.43 -2.55
C CYS A 68 6.08 -4.57 -2.87
N GLY A 69 6.05 -5.63 -2.07
CA GLY A 69 6.87 -6.83 -2.28
C GLY A 69 6.67 -7.44 -3.66
N MET A 70 5.44 -7.42 -4.22
CA MET A 70 5.23 -7.87 -5.61
C MET A 70 5.96 -7.03 -6.66
N VAL A 71 6.27 -5.78 -6.34
CA VAL A 71 7.00 -4.87 -7.25
C VAL A 71 8.50 -4.96 -7.01
N ALA A 72 8.95 -5.00 -5.76
CA ALA A 72 10.36 -4.99 -5.40
C ALA A 72 10.98 -6.40 -5.46
N ASP A 73 10.29 -7.40 -4.94
CA ASP A 73 10.72 -8.80 -4.85
C ASP A 73 9.54 -9.78 -5.00
N PRO A 74 9.03 -9.99 -6.23
CA PRO A 74 7.94 -10.93 -6.43
C PRO A 74 8.36 -12.39 -6.21
N ALA A 75 9.66 -12.70 -6.20
CA ALA A 75 10.15 -14.04 -5.89
C ALA A 75 9.92 -14.36 -4.41
N GLY A 76 10.26 -13.44 -3.50
CA GLY A 76 10.01 -13.60 -2.07
C GLY A 76 8.52 -13.66 -1.69
N VAL A 77 7.63 -13.22 -2.58
CA VAL A 77 6.18 -13.22 -2.35
C VAL A 77 5.46 -14.43 -2.98
N THR A 78 5.85 -14.83 -4.19
CA THR A 78 5.19 -15.91 -4.95
C THR A 78 5.96 -17.23 -4.93
N GLY A 79 7.24 -17.23 -4.53
CA GLY A 79 8.13 -18.38 -4.60
C GLY A 79 8.68 -18.68 -6.00
N ILE A 80 8.26 -17.93 -7.03
CA ILE A 80 8.74 -18.10 -8.40
C ILE A 80 10.06 -17.34 -8.56
N THR A 81 11.16 -18.07 -8.72
CA THR A 81 12.52 -17.51 -8.78
C THR A 81 13.03 -17.30 -10.20
N HIS A 82 12.27 -17.69 -11.22
CA HIS A 82 12.70 -17.63 -12.61
C HIS A 82 12.89 -16.15 -13.05
N PRO A 83 14.09 -15.73 -13.50
CA PRO A 83 14.43 -14.30 -13.64
C PRO A 83 13.50 -13.51 -14.58
N TRP A 84 13.09 -14.10 -15.70
CA TRP A 84 12.18 -13.45 -16.64
C TRP A 84 10.76 -13.32 -16.06
N ALA A 85 10.29 -14.35 -15.33
CA ALA A 85 8.99 -14.35 -14.68
C ALA A 85 8.93 -13.31 -13.56
N VAL A 86 9.99 -13.20 -12.73
CA VAL A 86 10.12 -12.17 -11.69
C VAL A 86 10.02 -10.77 -12.27
N ARG A 87 10.73 -10.50 -13.38
CA ARG A 87 10.67 -9.20 -14.08
C ARG A 87 9.30 -8.91 -14.67
N ALA A 88 8.68 -9.90 -15.31
CA ALA A 88 7.35 -9.77 -15.87
C ALA A 88 6.29 -9.50 -14.79
N MET A 89 6.36 -10.22 -13.67
CA MET A 89 5.47 -10.01 -12.51
C MET A 89 5.64 -8.62 -11.91
N SER A 90 6.88 -8.15 -11.72
CA SER A 90 7.12 -6.80 -11.20
C SER A 90 6.54 -5.72 -12.12
N ALA A 91 6.76 -5.84 -13.44
CA ALA A 91 6.21 -4.90 -14.42
C ALA A 91 4.68 -4.92 -14.46
N LEU A 92 4.08 -6.13 -14.44
CA LEU A 92 2.63 -6.29 -14.41
C LEU A 92 2.03 -5.74 -13.11
N ALA A 93 2.68 -6.02 -11.97
CA ALA A 93 2.27 -5.52 -10.66
C ALA A 93 2.24 -3.98 -10.65
N ARG A 94 3.32 -3.31 -11.10
CA ARG A 94 3.36 -1.84 -11.22
C ARG A 94 2.22 -1.30 -12.07
N ARG A 95 1.96 -1.95 -13.21
CA ARG A 95 0.90 -1.53 -14.15
C ARG A 95 -0.50 -1.75 -13.58
N TRP A 96 -0.72 -2.84 -12.84
CA TRP A 96 -2.02 -3.18 -12.24
C TRP A 96 -2.40 -2.27 -11.07
N ILE A 97 -1.43 -1.89 -10.24
CA ILE A 97 -1.68 -1.05 -9.06
C ILE A 97 -1.41 0.43 -9.32
N ALA A 98 -1.04 0.79 -10.55
CA ALA A 98 -0.62 2.14 -10.94
C ALA A 98 0.43 2.77 -10.01
N SER A 99 1.29 1.95 -9.40
CA SER A 99 2.31 2.42 -8.45
C SER A 99 3.31 3.31 -9.19
N GLY A 100 3.41 4.56 -8.71
CA GLY A 100 4.26 5.60 -9.30
C GLY A 100 3.58 6.42 -10.41
N ILE A 101 2.31 6.16 -10.73
CA ILE A 101 1.57 6.94 -11.74
C ILE A 101 0.72 8.03 -11.07
N GLY A 102 -0.15 7.66 -10.13
CA GLY A 102 -1.01 8.61 -9.44
C GLY A 102 -1.67 8.00 -8.20
N CYS A 103 -1.84 8.81 -7.15
CA CYS A 103 -2.55 8.43 -5.94
C CYS A 103 -4.07 8.62 -6.16
N ASP A 104 -4.82 7.53 -6.04
CA ASP A 104 -6.28 7.49 -6.11
C ASP A 104 -6.93 7.26 -4.72
N ALA A 105 -6.10 7.15 -3.68
CA ALA A 105 -6.56 6.84 -2.32
C ALA A 105 -7.27 8.04 -1.70
N ARG A 106 -8.60 7.95 -1.55
CA ARG A 106 -9.44 8.92 -0.82
C ARG A 106 -9.45 8.66 0.70
N LEU A 107 -8.27 8.42 1.27
CA LEU A 107 -8.07 8.12 2.69
C LEU A 107 -7.15 9.17 3.29
N ASP A 108 -7.55 9.81 4.37
CA ASP A 108 -6.68 10.76 5.06
C ASP A 108 -6.26 10.18 6.41
N ALA A 109 -4.95 10.22 6.68
CA ALA A 109 -4.41 9.79 7.95
C ALA A 109 -4.55 10.93 8.96
N GLN A 110 -5.31 10.69 10.02
CA GLN A 110 -5.36 11.57 11.17
C GLN A 110 -4.55 10.91 12.27
N ALA A 111 -3.48 11.57 12.73
CA ALA A 111 -2.77 11.14 13.92
C ALA A 111 -3.75 11.22 15.10
N MET A 112 -3.98 10.09 15.77
CA MET A 112 -4.74 10.10 17.01
C MET A 112 -3.89 10.83 18.06
N PRO A 113 -4.39 11.92 18.68
CA PRO A 113 -3.69 12.57 19.77
C PRO A 113 -3.40 11.55 20.89
N PRO A 114 -2.27 11.68 21.61
CA PRO A 114 -1.95 10.79 22.74
C PRO A 114 -3.02 10.85 23.85
N ASP A 115 -3.82 11.90 23.86
CA ASP A 115 -4.85 12.16 24.85
C ASP A 115 -6.21 11.89 24.19
N GLY A 116 -6.72 10.67 24.32
CA GLY A 116 -8.03 10.26 23.77
C GLY A 116 -9.23 10.93 24.47
N ARG A 117 -9.32 12.25 24.42
CA ARG A 117 -10.48 13.04 24.88
C ARG A 117 -10.87 14.09 23.86
#